data_AF-A0A523ZLV2-F1
#
_entry.id   AF-A0A523ZLV2-F1
#
_cell.length_a   1.000
_cell.length_b   1.000
_cell.length_c   1.000
_cell.angle_alpha   90.00
_cell.angle_beta   90.00
_cell.angle_gamma   90.00
#
_symmetry.space_group_name_H-M   'P 1'
#
loop_
_entity.id
_entity.type
_entity.pdbx_description
1 polymer ?
#
loop_
_entity_poly.entity_id
_entity_poly.type
_entity_poly.pdbx_seq_one_letter_code
_entity_poly.pdbx_strand_id
1 'polypeptide(L)'
;MEERNDYSGEFIRHFRYEDFSKELLGKLLCEYGRLYELMDGLWYSTVAEEVGPEKAWEWEMKVWRRIVRHVLGGLQKVANIQGNDLYTMFKAVQLDPCYTDGLYSYDIYIRDPKYAIMTIYRCPSLLYFEKNDPGRIKPLCHDLEPPAFQDYADHFNPKIKVKPLKLPPRKNPGDIPVCMWEYKLED
;
A
#
# COMPACT_ATOMS: atom_id res chain seq x y z
N MET A 1 -3.59 -25.20 23.00
CA MET A 1 -4.51 -24.22 23.59
C MET A 1 -5.53 -23.88 22.53
N GLU A 2 -6.78 -23.69 22.92
CA GLU A 2 -7.79 -23.17 22.00
C GLU A 2 -7.45 -21.71 21.67
N GLU A 3 -7.31 -21.40 20.39
CA GLU A 3 -7.06 -20.03 19.91
C GLU A 3 -8.29 -19.16 20.21
N ARG A 4 -8.07 -17.93 20.66
CA ARG A 4 -9.15 -16.99 20.98
C ARG A 4 -9.61 -16.25 19.72
N ASN A 5 -10.92 -16.18 19.51
CA ASN A 5 -11.51 -15.46 18.37
C ASN A 5 -11.77 -13.97 18.65
N ASP A 6 -11.70 -13.54 19.91
CA ASP A 6 -11.87 -12.16 20.35
C ASP A 6 -11.11 -11.88 21.66
N TYR A 7 -11.17 -10.62 22.13
CA TYR A 7 -10.58 -10.18 23.40
C TYR A 7 -11.62 -9.58 24.36
N SER A 8 -12.85 -10.10 24.36
CA SER A 8 -13.95 -9.63 25.22
C SER A 8 -13.91 -10.18 26.65
N GLY A 9 -13.13 -11.24 26.88
CA GLY A 9 -12.97 -11.88 28.19
C GLY A 9 -11.96 -11.20 29.10
N GLU A 10 -11.52 -11.94 30.11
CA GLU A 10 -10.55 -11.47 31.11
C GLU A 10 -9.22 -10.97 30.50
N PHE A 11 -8.63 -9.96 31.14
CA PHE A 11 -7.33 -9.42 30.75
C PHE A 11 -6.21 -10.48 30.88
N ILE A 12 -5.40 -10.63 29.82
CA ILE A 12 -4.30 -11.60 29.79
C ILE A 12 -2.98 -10.88 30.04
N ARG A 13 -2.40 -11.10 31.24
CA ARG A 13 -1.13 -10.46 31.62
C ARG A 13 0.06 -10.87 30.75
N HIS A 14 0.15 -12.14 30.37
CA HIS A 14 1.24 -12.69 29.55
C HIS A 14 0.76 -12.91 28.11
N PHE A 15 0.30 -11.83 27.51
CA PHE A 15 -0.29 -11.77 26.18
C PHE A 15 0.70 -12.11 25.06
N ARG A 16 0.25 -12.89 24.07
CA ARG A 16 0.93 -13.07 22.79
C ARG A 16 -0.06 -13.01 21.62
N TYR A 17 0.38 -12.50 20.48
CA TYR A 17 -0.45 -12.53 19.26
C TYR A 17 -0.79 -13.97 18.85
N GLU A 18 0.10 -14.95 19.09
CA GLU A 18 -0.16 -16.35 18.77
C GLU A 18 -1.24 -17.01 19.64
N ASP A 19 -1.76 -16.32 20.67
CA ASP A 19 -2.89 -16.80 21.46
C ASP A 19 -4.24 -16.58 20.75
N PHE A 20 -4.27 -15.78 19.67
CA PHE A 20 -5.46 -15.49 18.88
C PHE A 20 -5.56 -16.33 17.62
N SER A 21 -6.79 -16.50 17.15
CA SER A 21 -7.03 -17.22 15.90
C SER A 21 -6.54 -16.43 14.70
N LYS A 22 -6.18 -17.16 13.63
CA LYS A 22 -5.77 -16.56 12.36
C LYS A 22 -6.81 -15.59 11.80
N GLU A 23 -8.10 -15.87 12.04
CA GLU A 23 -9.18 -14.98 11.62
C GLU A 23 -9.13 -13.64 12.36
N LEU A 24 -8.96 -13.64 13.69
CA LEU A 24 -8.83 -12.41 14.46
C LEU A 24 -7.54 -11.66 14.09
N LEU A 25 -6.42 -12.37 13.92
CA LEU A 25 -5.16 -11.77 13.48
C LEU A 25 -5.31 -11.11 12.10
N GLY A 26 -6.00 -11.74 11.15
CA GLY A 26 -6.31 -11.15 9.85
C GLY A 26 -7.14 -9.85 9.97
N LYS A 27 -8.16 -9.84 10.83
CA LYS A 27 -8.97 -8.63 11.10
C LYS A 27 -8.13 -7.52 11.74
N LEU A 28 -7.21 -7.86 12.65
CA LEU A 28 -6.29 -6.90 13.27
C LEU A 28 -5.32 -6.31 12.26
N LEU A 29 -4.75 -7.14 11.36
CA LEU A 29 -3.88 -6.65 10.28
C LEU A 29 -4.64 -5.68 9.36
N CYS A 30 -5.89 -5.98 9.03
CA CYS A 30 -6.76 -5.08 8.27
C CYS A 30 -6.96 -3.74 8.97
N GLU A 31 -7.23 -3.75 10.28
CA GLU A 31 -7.38 -2.54 11.08
C GLU A 31 -6.07 -1.74 11.19
N TYR A 32 -4.92 -2.41 11.33
CA TYR A 32 -3.62 -1.74 11.35
C TYR A 32 -3.30 -1.07 10.01
N GLY A 33 -3.60 -1.72 8.88
CA GLY A 33 -3.50 -1.09 7.55
C GLY A 33 -4.41 0.13 7.43
N ARG A 34 -5.65 0.06 7.92
CA ARG A 34 -6.57 1.20 7.95
C ARG A 34 -6.04 2.36 8.80
N LEU A 35 -5.47 2.07 9.97
CA LEU A 35 -4.86 3.07 10.84
C LEU A 35 -3.60 3.68 10.22
N TYR A 36 -2.83 2.92 9.45
CA TYR A 36 -1.67 3.40 8.72
C TYR A 36 -2.06 4.47 7.68
N GLU A 37 -3.07 4.18 6.85
CA GLU A 37 -3.64 5.15 5.88
C GLU A 37 -4.25 6.37 6.57
N LEU A 38 -4.98 6.16 7.67
CA LEU A 38 -5.59 7.26 8.42
C LEU A 38 -4.53 8.19 9.03
N MET A 39 -3.46 7.60 9.60
CA MET A 39 -2.37 8.36 10.18
C MET A 39 -1.70 9.24 9.13
N ASP A 40 -1.46 8.72 7.92
CA ASP A 40 -0.88 9.50 6.83
C ASP A 40 -1.80 10.68 6.42
N GLY A 41 -3.10 10.41 6.23
CA GLY A 41 -4.07 11.45 5.91
C GLY A 41 -4.15 12.55 6.98
N LEU A 42 -4.18 12.17 8.26
CA LEU A 42 -4.19 13.11 9.39
C LEU A 42 -2.88 13.91 9.47
N TRP A 43 -1.74 13.23 9.27
CA TRP A 43 -0.44 13.89 9.26
C TRP A 43 -0.37 14.95 8.15
N TYR A 44 -0.76 14.60 6.93
CA TYR A 44 -0.79 15.55 5.81
C TYR A 44 -1.71 16.74 6.12
N SER A 45 -2.95 16.51 6.59
CA SER A 45 -3.89 17.60 6.86
C SER A 45 -3.38 18.54 7.95
N THR A 46 -2.86 18.00 9.06
CA THR A 46 -2.32 18.82 10.16
C THR A 46 -1.10 19.61 9.72
N VAL A 47 -0.21 19.03 8.91
CA VAL A 47 0.95 19.77 8.37
C VAL A 47 0.49 20.86 7.40
N ALA A 48 -0.47 20.57 6.51
CA ALA A 48 -0.97 21.53 5.54
C ALA A 48 -1.65 22.74 6.20
N GLU A 49 -2.34 22.54 7.32
CA GLU A 49 -2.92 23.62 8.14
C GLU A 49 -1.85 24.58 8.68
N GLU A 50 -0.68 24.06 9.08
CA GLU A 50 0.38 24.83 9.72
C GLU A 50 1.34 25.50 8.72
N VAL A 51 1.76 24.78 7.67
CA VAL A 51 2.82 25.24 6.74
C VAL A 51 2.33 25.47 5.30
N GLY A 52 1.04 25.26 5.06
CA GLY A 52 0.42 25.37 3.74
C GLY A 52 0.57 24.11 2.88
N PRO A 53 -0.32 23.93 1.88
CA PRO A 53 -0.43 22.70 1.10
C PRO A 53 0.79 22.41 0.22
N GLU A 54 1.48 23.43 -0.30
CA GLU A 54 2.68 23.24 -1.13
C GLU A 54 3.82 22.61 -0.34
N LYS A 55 4.03 23.09 0.90
CA LYS A 55 5.09 22.58 1.76
C LYS A 55 4.75 21.21 2.34
N ALA A 56 3.50 21.00 2.73
CA ALA A 56 2.99 19.69 3.14
C ALA A 56 3.19 18.65 2.03
N TRP A 57 2.86 19.00 0.79
CA TRP A 57 3.07 18.15 -0.39
C TRP A 57 4.56 17.81 -0.61
N GLU A 58 5.45 18.80 -0.53
CA GLU A 58 6.89 18.57 -0.64
C GLU A 58 7.39 17.56 0.40
N TRP A 59 6.86 17.63 1.62
CA TRP A 59 7.23 16.71 2.69
C TRP A 59 6.64 15.32 2.49
N GLU A 60 5.38 15.22 2.11
CA GLU A 60 4.72 13.96 1.78
C GLU A 60 5.49 13.20 0.71
N MET A 61 5.83 13.89 -0.39
CA MET A 61 6.70 13.35 -1.44
C MET A 61 8.02 12.79 -0.92
N LYS A 62 8.68 13.51 0.00
CA LYS A 62 9.96 13.07 0.56
C LYS A 62 9.79 11.88 1.51
N VAL A 63 8.76 11.89 2.35
CA VAL A 63 8.53 10.86 3.37
C VAL A 63 8.15 9.55 2.69
N TRP A 64 7.17 9.57 1.80
CA TRP A 64 6.69 8.36 1.13
C TRP A 64 7.75 7.68 0.27
N ARG A 65 8.58 8.45 -0.44
CA ARG A 65 9.70 7.88 -1.20
C ARG A 65 10.82 7.30 -0.32
N ARG A 66 10.98 7.80 0.91
CA ARG A 66 11.97 7.29 1.87
C ARG A 66 11.49 6.04 2.59
N ILE A 67 10.21 6.01 2.98
CA ILE A 67 9.67 4.91 3.80
C ILE A 67 9.63 3.58 3.04
N VAL A 68 9.50 3.61 1.70
CA VAL A 68 9.49 2.43 0.81
C VAL A 68 10.53 1.38 1.19
N ARG A 69 11.81 1.79 1.33
CA ARG A 69 12.90 0.86 1.63
C ARG A 69 12.80 0.22 3.00
N HIS A 70 12.21 0.94 3.96
CA HIS A 70 12.01 0.44 5.33
C HIS A 70 10.85 -0.56 5.38
N VAL A 71 9.74 -0.26 4.71
CA VAL A 71 8.60 -1.17 4.59
C VAL A 71 9.03 -2.45 3.88
N LEU A 72 9.54 -2.35 2.64
CA LEU A 72 9.90 -3.51 1.85
C LEU A 72 11.06 -4.31 2.47
N GLY A 73 12.10 -3.63 2.99
CA GLY A 73 13.21 -4.30 3.66
C GLY A 73 12.77 -5.02 4.94
N GLY A 74 11.87 -4.42 5.72
CA GLY A 74 11.28 -5.04 6.90
C GLY A 74 10.47 -6.29 6.55
N LEU A 75 9.59 -6.19 5.54
CA LEU A 75 8.76 -7.29 5.06
C LEU A 75 9.60 -8.43 4.48
N GLN A 76 10.64 -8.14 3.70
CA GLN A 76 11.56 -9.15 3.20
C GLN A 76 12.23 -9.92 4.34
N LYS A 77 12.68 -9.21 5.38
CA LYS A 77 13.33 -9.83 6.53
C LYS A 77 12.38 -10.72 7.32
N VAL A 78 11.17 -10.23 7.63
CA VAL A 78 10.19 -10.96 8.44
C VAL A 78 9.64 -12.19 7.69
N ALA A 79 9.36 -12.05 6.39
CA ALA A 79 8.79 -13.13 5.58
C ALA A 79 9.83 -13.98 4.83
N ASN A 80 11.13 -13.71 5.05
CA ASN A 80 12.25 -14.37 4.36
C ASN A 80 12.09 -14.38 2.82
N ILE A 81 11.72 -13.24 2.25
CA ILE A 81 11.56 -13.08 0.80
C ILE A 81 12.94 -12.87 0.17
N GLN A 82 13.33 -13.77 -0.73
CA GLN A 82 14.62 -13.77 -1.42
C GLN A 82 14.43 -13.76 -2.94
N GLY A 83 15.32 -13.09 -3.66
CA GLY A 83 15.30 -12.97 -5.12
C GLY A 83 15.31 -11.52 -5.58
N ASN A 84 15.13 -11.30 -6.89
CA ASN A 84 15.16 -9.99 -7.52
C ASN A 84 14.28 -9.91 -8.78
N ASP A 85 13.26 -10.76 -8.86
CA ASP A 85 12.30 -10.82 -9.96
C ASP A 85 10.92 -10.29 -9.55
N LEU A 86 9.96 -10.26 -10.47
CA LEU A 86 8.62 -9.77 -10.16
C LEU A 86 7.88 -10.68 -9.15
N TYR A 87 8.13 -12.00 -9.14
CA TYR A 87 7.55 -12.86 -8.10
C TYR A 87 8.02 -12.44 -6.70
N THR A 88 9.29 -12.07 -6.57
CA THR A 88 9.89 -11.61 -5.32
C THR A 88 9.27 -10.28 -4.88
N MET A 89 9.23 -9.30 -5.79
CA MET A 89 8.66 -7.98 -5.51
C MET A 89 7.20 -8.09 -5.06
N PHE A 90 6.37 -8.81 -5.81
CA PHE A 90 4.94 -8.87 -5.52
C PHE A 90 4.59 -9.65 -4.24
N LYS A 91 5.42 -10.61 -3.80
CA LYS A 91 5.27 -11.21 -2.46
C LYS A 91 5.35 -10.16 -1.36
N ALA A 92 6.26 -9.19 -1.47
CA ALA A 92 6.38 -8.13 -0.48
C ALA A 92 5.23 -7.13 -0.59
N VAL A 93 4.82 -6.78 -1.83
CA VAL A 93 3.64 -5.93 -2.09
C VAL A 93 2.38 -6.50 -1.44
N GLN A 94 2.15 -7.82 -1.50
CA GLN A 94 1.00 -8.47 -0.87
C GLN A 94 1.02 -8.40 0.67
N LEU A 95 2.17 -8.15 1.30
CA LEU A 95 2.31 -8.00 2.75
C LEU A 95 2.37 -6.53 3.19
N ASP A 96 2.36 -5.60 2.25
CA ASP A 96 2.47 -4.17 2.52
C ASP A 96 1.17 -3.63 3.12
N PRO A 97 1.22 -2.82 4.20
CA PRO A 97 0.03 -2.16 4.74
C PRO A 97 -0.75 -1.34 3.72
N CYS A 98 -0.10 -0.76 2.69
CA CYS A 98 -0.73 -0.03 1.59
C CYS A 98 -1.51 -0.93 0.61
N TYR A 99 -1.44 -2.25 0.76
CA TYR A 99 -2.23 -3.21 -0.03
C TYR A 99 -2.90 -4.25 0.87
N THR A 100 -3.28 -3.84 2.08
CA THR A 100 -3.88 -4.73 3.06
C THR A 100 -5.18 -5.35 2.54
N ASP A 101 -5.27 -6.68 2.61
CA ASP A 101 -6.46 -7.44 2.23
C ASP A 101 -7.68 -7.05 3.07
N GLY A 102 -8.86 -7.02 2.45
CA GLY A 102 -10.10 -6.49 3.04
C GLY A 102 -10.22 -4.96 3.05
N LEU A 103 -9.10 -4.23 2.93
CA LEU A 103 -9.10 -2.76 2.77
C LEU A 103 -8.95 -2.38 1.29
N TYR A 104 -7.95 -2.93 0.61
CA TYR A 104 -7.77 -2.79 -0.83
C TYR A 104 -8.41 -3.95 -1.58
N SER A 105 -8.82 -3.72 -2.82
CA SER A 105 -9.19 -4.79 -3.75
C SER A 105 -8.35 -4.64 -5.00
N TYR A 106 -7.59 -5.67 -5.33
CA TYR A 106 -6.67 -5.67 -6.45
C TYR A 106 -6.47 -7.08 -7.00
N ASP A 107 -5.91 -7.14 -8.20
CA ASP A 107 -5.40 -8.35 -8.84
C ASP A 107 -3.95 -8.12 -9.28
N ILE A 108 -3.12 -9.14 -9.13
CA ILE A 108 -1.74 -9.15 -9.62
C ILE A 108 -1.62 -10.30 -10.61
N TYR A 109 -1.72 -9.98 -11.89
CA TYR A 109 -1.48 -10.94 -12.96
C TYR A 109 0.02 -10.99 -13.27
N ILE A 110 0.68 -12.09 -12.93
CA ILE A 110 2.10 -12.32 -13.28
C ILE A 110 2.16 -13.39 -14.37
N ARG A 111 2.62 -13.00 -15.56
CA ARG A 111 2.80 -13.94 -16.67
C ARG A 111 4.03 -14.82 -16.46
N ASP A 112 5.13 -14.19 -16.05
CA ASP A 112 6.45 -14.80 -15.86
C ASP A 112 7.30 -13.91 -14.93
N PRO A 113 8.53 -14.31 -14.52
CA PRO A 113 9.37 -13.50 -13.63
C PRO A 113 9.66 -12.06 -14.09
N LYS A 114 9.42 -11.74 -15.37
CA LYS A 114 9.75 -10.45 -15.99
C LYS A 114 8.55 -9.61 -16.39
N TYR A 115 7.33 -10.12 -16.37
CA TYR A 115 6.15 -9.34 -16.76
C TYR A 115 4.97 -9.54 -15.83
N ALA A 116 4.41 -8.43 -15.34
CA ALA A 116 3.18 -8.43 -14.55
C ALA A 116 2.32 -7.19 -14.80
N ILE A 117 1.02 -7.32 -14.53
CA ILE A 117 0.06 -6.24 -14.45
C ILE A 117 -0.56 -6.26 -13.05
N MET A 118 -0.53 -5.12 -12.36
CA MET A 118 -1.29 -4.88 -11.15
C MET A 118 -2.51 -4.04 -11.47
N THR A 119 -3.69 -4.52 -11.08
CA THR A 119 -4.98 -3.87 -11.32
C THR A 119 -5.63 -3.58 -9.99
N ILE A 120 -5.93 -2.31 -9.70
CA ILE A 120 -6.61 -1.92 -8.45
C ILE A 120 -8.09 -1.69 -8.76
N TYR A 121 -8.98 -2.35 -8.02
CA TYR A 121 -10.43 -2.17 -8.13
C TYR A 121 -11.00 -1.27 -7.03
N ARG A 122 -10.35 -1.25 -5.85
CA ARG A 122 -10.71 -0.40 -4.72
C ARG A 122 -9.47 0.18 -4.06
N CYS A 123 -9.39 1.50 -4.02
CA CYS A 123 -8.36 2.27 -3.30
C CYS A 123 -9.06 3.18 -2.27
N PRO A 124 -8.85 2.98 -0.95
CA PRO A 124 -9.44 3.82 0.09
C PRO A 124 -9.08 5.30 -0.07
N SER A 125 -7.84 5.61 -0.41
CA SER A 125 -7.33 6.98 -0.54
C SER A 125 -8.02 7.70 -1.69
N LEU A 126 -8.17 7.05 -2.85
CA LEU A 126 -8.94 7.61 -3.96
C LEU A 126 -10.41 7.84 -3.59
N LEU A 127 -11.07 6.87 -2.92
CA LEU A 127 -12.46 7.01 -2.48
C LEU A 127 -12.64 8.20 -1.52
N TYR A 128 -11.64 8.44 -0.66
CA TYR A 128 -11.63 9.60 0.21
C TYR A 128 -11.46 10.91 -0.58
N PHE A 129 -10.47 10.98 -1.48
CA PHE A 129 -10.19 12.20 -2.24
C PHE A 129 -11.32 12.57 -3.19
N GLU A 130 -11.92 11.63 -3.92
CA GLU A 130 -13.07 11.92 -4.78
C GLU A 130 -14.24 12.56 -4.03
N LYS A 131 -14.43 12.22 -2.75
CA LYS A 131 -15.50 12.78 -1.93
C LYS A 131 -15.12 14.10 -1.25
N ASN A 132 -13.92 14.18 -0.69
CA ASN A 132 -13.57 15.23 0.28
C ASN A 132 -12.53 16.21 -0.26
N ASP A 133 -11.63 15.78 -1.13
CA ASP A 133 -10.57 16.64 -1.69
C ASP A 133 -10.11 16.17 -3.08
N PRO A 134 -10.91 16.42 -4.14
CA PRO A 134 -10.58 15.97 -5.49
C PRO A 134 -9.28 16.59 -6.03
N GLY A 135 -8.83 17.72 -5.47
CA GLY A 135 -7.60 18.40 -5.85
C GLY A 135 -6.35 17.55 -5.57
N ARG A 136 -6.43 16.63 -4.61
CA ARG A 136 -5.34 15.72 -4.21
C ARG A 136 -5.17 14.51 -5.11
N ILE A 137 -6.14 14.18 -5.96
CA ILE A 137 -6.08 13.01 -6.84
C ILE A 137 -4.89 13.11 -7.80
N LYS A 138 -4.67 14.28 -8.42
CA LYS A 138 -3.55 14.44 -9.35
C LYS A 138 -2.19 14.40 -8.63
N PRO A 139 -1.93 15.21 -7.59
CA PRO A 139 -0.70 15.11 -6.81
C PRO A 139 -0.40 13.67 -6.40
N LEU A 140 -1.32 12.99 -5.71
CA LEU A 140 -1.06 11.65 -5.22
C LEU A 140 -0.88 10.64 -6.37
N CYS A 141 -1.89 10.48 -7.23
CA CYS A 141 -1.93 9.36 -8.17
C CYS A 141 -1.06 9.56 -9.43
N HIS A 142 -0.74 10.82 -9.79
CA HIS A 142 0.06 11.12 -10.99
C HIS A 142 1.47 11.56 -10.64
N ASP A 143 1.67 12.24 -9.51
CA ASP A 143 2.96 12.85 -9.20
C ASP A 143 3.73 12.05 -8.13
N LEU A 144 3.06 11.49 -7.11
CA LEU A 144 3.70 10.65 -6.07
C LEU A 144 3.77 9.16 -6.43
N GLU A 145 2.64 8.55 -6.80
CA GLU A 145 2.55 7.10 -6.98
C GLU A 145 3.51 6.56 -8.04
N PRO A 146 3.68 7.17 -9.24
CA PRO A 146 4.62 6.63 -10.23
C PRO A 146 6.07 6.55 -9.73
N PRO A 147 6.69 7.61 -9.18
CA PRO A 147 8.04 7.49 -8.63
C PRO A 147 8.09 6.61 -7.38
N ALA A 148 7.05 6.58 -6.53
CA ALA A 148 7.02 5.70 -5.38
C ALA A 148 6.99 4.22 -5.79
N PHE A 149 6.15 3.83 -6.75
CA PHE A 149 6.12 2.45 -7.25
C PHE A 149 7.39 2.08 -8.02
N GLN A 150 8.05 3.05 -8.65
CA GLN A 150 9.40 2.83 -9.18
C GLN A 150 10.42 2.62 -8.05
N ASP A 151 10.34 3.37 -6.94
CA ASP A 151 11.20 3.13 -5.77
C ASP A 151 10.96 1.73 -5.15
N TYR A 152 9.71 1.22 -5.20
CA TYR A 152 9.38 -0.16 -4.82
C TYR A 152 10.12 -1.16 -5.71
N ALA A 153 10.01 -0.99 -7.02
CA ALA A 153 10.69 -1.83 -8.00
C ALA A 153 12.22 -1.79 -7.82
N ASP A 154 12.80 -0.60 -7.68
CA ASP A 154 14.23 -0.36 -7.54
C ASP A 154 14.82 -1.01 -6.28
N HIS A 155 14.02 -1.12 -5.20
CA HIS A 155 14.41 -1.83 -3.98
C HIS A 155 14.74 -3.31 -4.24
N PHE A 156 14.00 -3.97 -5.15
CA PHE A 156 14.25 -5.38 -5.51
C PHE A 156 15.22 -5.51 -6.68
N ASN A 157 15.00 -4.73 -7.73
CA ASN A 157 15.81 -4.77 -8.93
C ASN A 157 15.64 -3.47 -9.75
N PRO A 158 16.69 -2.65 -9.92
CA PRO A 158 16.62 -1.38 -10.65
C PRO A 158 16.31 -1.53 -12.15
N LYS A 159 16.35 -2.76 -12.68
CA LYS A 159 15.93 -3.09 -14.05
C LYS A 159 14.41 -3.30 -14.19
N ILE A 160 13.67 -3.38 -13.09
CA ILE A 160 12.21 -3.40 -13.15
C ILE A 160 11.72 -1.98 -13.46
N LYS A 161 10.97 -1.82 -14.54
CA LYS A 161 10.31 -0.56 -14.92
C LYS A 161 8.82 -0.64 -14.66
N VAL A 162 8.30 0.43 -14.08
CA VAL A 162 6.89 0.58 -13.74
C VAL A 162 6.27 1.62 -14.65
N LYS A 163 5.11 1.29 -15.24
CA LYS A 163 4.38 2.20 -16.12
C LYS A 163 2.89 2.23 -15.77
N PRO A 164 2.28 3.40 -15.53
CA PRO A 164 0.83 3.50 -15.40
C PRO A 164 0.17 3.21 -16.76
N LEU A 165 -0.85 2.35 -16.73
CA LEU A 165 -1.75 2.08 -17.86
C LEU A 165 -3.08 2.82 -17.72
N LYS A 166 -3.53 3.03 -16.47
CA LYS A 166 -4.74 3.77 -16.12
C LYS A 166 -4.53 4.45 -14.77
N LEU A 167 -4.91 5.72 -14.67
CA LEU A 167 -4.93 6.50 -13.43
C LEU A 167 -6.29 7.21 -13.27
N PRO A 168 -6.71 7.52 -12.03
CA PRO A 168 -7.86 8.40 -11.76
C PRO A 168 -7.59 9.84 -12.25
N PRO A 169 -8.56 10.78 -12.26
CA PRO A 169 -9.91 10.67 -11.76
C PRO A 169 -10.77 9.72 -12.61
N ARG A 170 -11.74 9.08 -11.96
CA ARG A 170 -12.74 8.28 -12.66
C ARG A 170 -13.77 9.18 -13.32
N LYS A 171 -14.38 8.70 -14.42
CA LYS A 171 -15.49 9.44 -15.04
C LYS A 171 -16.75 9.30 -14.20
N ASN A 172 -17.00 8.09 -13.69
CA ASN A 172 -18.09 7.81 -12.76
C ASN A 172 -17.57 7.15 -11.47
N PRO A 173 -18.20 7.39 -10.31
CA PRO A 173 -17.80 6.79 -9.03
C PRO A 173 -17.80 5.25 -8.97
N GLY A 174 -18.47 4.58 -9.92
CA GLY A 174 -18.50 3.13 -10.03
C GLY A 174 -17.47 2.54 -11.01
N ASP A 175 -16.71 3.37 -11.72
CA ASP A 175 -15.79 2.87 -12.73
C ASP A 175 -14.67 2.04 -12.08
N ILE A 176 -14.43 0.86 -12.63
CA ILE A 176 -13.32 -0.03 -12.29
C ILE A 176 -12.58 -0.45 -13.57
N PRO A 177 -11.29 -0.83 -13.48
CA PRO A 177 -10.42 -0.63 -12.31
C PRO A 177 -10.14 0.85 -12.03
N VAL A 178 -9.77 1.19 -10.79
CA VAL A 178 -9.44 2.58 -10.41
C VAL A 178 -8.09 3.01 -10.97
N CYS A 179 -7.10 2.11 -10.98
CA CYS A 179 -5.82 2.30 -11.65
C CYS A 179 -5.22 0.94 -12.09
N MET A 180 -4.28 0.99 -13.02
CA MET A 180 -3.60 -0.19 -13.59
C MET A 180 -2.14 0.15 -13.87
N TRP A 181 -1.26 -0.80 -13.58
CA TRP A 181 0.19 -0.63 -13.65
C TRP A 181 0.85 -1.83 -14.32
N GLU A 182 1.72 -1.55 -15.29
CA GLU A 182 2.58 -2.53 -15.93
C GLU A 182 3.95 -2.55 -15.25
N TYR A 183 4.46 -3.75 -14.99
CA TYR A 183 5.79 -3.99 -14.46
C TYR A 183 6.56 -4.88 -15.43
N LYS A 184 7.75 -4.43 -15.84
CA LYS A 184 8.65 -5.15 -16.75
C LYS A 184 10.06 -5.21 -16.19
N LEU A 185 10.61 -6.40 -16.03
CA LEU A 185 12.04 -6.59 -15.79
C LEU A 185 12.77 -6.57 -17.12
N GLU A 186 13.51 -5.49 -17.37
CA GLU A 186 14.35 -5.32 -18.55
C GLU A 186 15.62 -6.16 -18.45
N ASP A 187 16.25 -6.42 -19.60
CA ASP A 187 17.46 -7.24 -19.71
C ASP A 187 18.74 -6.60 -19.15
#